data_AF-A0A2P5T1A2-F1
#
_entry.id   AF-A0A2P5T1A2-F1
#
_cell.length_a   1.000
_cell.length_b   1.000
_cell.length_c   1.000
_cell.angle_alpha   90.00
_cell.angle_beta   90.00
_cell.angle_gamma   90.00
#
_symmetry.space_group_name_H-M   'P 1'
#
loop_
_entity.id
_entity.type
_entity.pdbx_description
1 polymer ?
#
loop_
_entity_poly.entity_id
_entity_poly.type
_entity_poly.pdbx_seq_one_letter_code
_entity_poly.pdbx_strand_id
1 'polypeptide(L)'
;MKTKDYQNKTFLKSFSSVNKNTGETIQLYPNKDNTVQPAALMRLGLFVPTLKSTTRGKTGSIAFTDATKELKNLSLVKAEGYQKITITGARLDMDNDFKTWAGIIQSFSRYPIKGDTVTLSFINFIKMCGIPSAHSSSILRKRLDSSLRRIATNTVSFEGNGKVYHTHLVQSAYYDRDKDIVNIQADPKLFELYSFDHKVLLHLRAISCLKRKESAQALYTFLESLPTNPIPISLIRLRMRLNLSSKITTQNYVIRRAMKQLKKIGYLDYSEVKRRHAVFFIIHDRIPKLKKINHYENDDF
;
A
#
# COMPACT_ATOMS: atom_id res chain seq x y z
N MET A 1 -1.82 32.75 -16.57
CA MET A 1 -0.74 32.30 -15.63
C MET A 1 -1.22 31.94 -14.21
N LYS A 2 -2.52 31.95 -13.86
CA LYS A 2 -3.02 31.68 -12.48
C LYS A 2 -3.49 30.24 -12.20
N THR A 3 -3.61 29.37 -13.21
CA THR A 3 -4.18 28.02 -13.08
C THR A 3 -3.16 26.90 -12.81
N LYS A 4 -1.87 27.12 -13.08
CA LYS A 4 -0.81 26.10 -12.93
C LYS A 4 -0.39 25.81 -11.48
N ASP A 5 -0.45 26.80 -10.58
CA ASP A 5 -0.10 26.63 -9.16
C ASP A 5 -1.21 26.01 -8.30
N TYR A 6 -2.45 25.95 -8.81
CA TYR A 6 -3.60 25.51 -8.02
C TYR A 6 -3.71 23.98 -7.92
N GLN A 7 -3.35 23.24 -8.98
CA GLN A 7 -3.47 21.78 -9.01
C GLN A 7 -2.41 21.08 -8.12
N ASN A 8 -1.19 21.61 -8.09
CA ASN A 8 -0.13 21.08 -7.22
C ASN A 8 -0.50 21.26 -5.73
N LYS A 9 -1.18 22.37 -5.39
CA LYS A 9 -1.67 22.65 -4.03
C LYS A 9 -2.76 21.68 -3.57
N THR A 10 -3.64 21.17 -4.43
CA THR A 10 -4.72 20.25 -4.01
C THR A 10 -4.20 18.87 -3.61
N PHE A 11 -3.28 18.29 -4.40
CA PHE A 11 -2.65 17.02 -4.06
C PHE A 11 -1.75 17.17 -2.83
N LEU A 12 -0.95 18.24 -2.74
CA LEU A 12 -0.10 18.51 -1.58
C LEU A 12 -0.89 18.82 -0.30
N LYS A 13 -2.02 19.54 -0.39
CA LYS A 13 -2.95 19.76 0.73
C LYS A 13 -3.52 18.46 1.27
N SER A 14 -3.73 17.44 0.43
CA SER A 14 -4.19 16.16 0.94
C SER A 14 -3.20 15.60 1.96
N PHE A 15 -1.88 15.87 1.89
CA PHE A 15 -0.85 15.31 2.80
C PHE A 15 -0.77 15.96 4.17
N SER A 16 -1.68 16.85 4.53
CA SER A 16 -1.79 17.31 5.91
C SER A 16 -2.53 16.31 6.80
N SER A 17 -2.06 16.14 8.03
CA SER A 17 -2.73 15.39 9.11
C SER A 17 -2.87 16.29 10.33
N VAL A 18 -4.04 16.32 10.95
CA VAL A 18 -4.24 17.08 12.19
C VAL A 18 -3.80 16.21 13.37
N ASN A 19 -2.85 16.72 14.16
CA ASN A 19 -2.44 16.09 15.40
C ASN A 19 -3.61 16.10 16.38
N LYS A 20 -4.09 14.90 16.77
CA LYS A 20 -5.27 14.74 17.63
C LYS A 20 -5.08 15.31 19.04
N ASN A 21 -3.83 15.50 19.49
CA ASN A 21 -3.52 15.97 20.83
C ASN A 21 -3.30 17.49 20.88
N THR A 22 -2.81 18.10 19.79
CA THR A 22 -2.46 19.52 19.75
C THR A 22 -3.35 20.35 18.84
N GLY A 23 -4.18 19.73 18.00
CA GLY A 23 -4.98 20.40 16.98
C GLY A 23 -4.16 20.97 15.81
N GLU A 24 -2.83 20.83 15.84
CA GLU A 24 -1.94 21.37 14.81
C GLU A 24 -1.99 20.52 13.54
N THR A 25 -1.99 21.19 12.39
CA THR A 25 -1.93 20.54 11.09
C THR A 25 -0.46 20.24 10.75
N ILE A 26 -0.07 18.97 10.87
CA ILE A 26 1.26 18.47 10.49
C ILE A 26 1.23 18.02 9.03
N GLN A 27 2.09 18.57 8.20
CA GLN A 27 2.22 18.11 6.82
C GLN A 27 3.10 16.86 6.75
N LEU A 28 2.51 15.75 6.30
CA LEU A 28 3.18 14.47 6.13
C LEU A 28 3.88 14.45 4.77
N TYR A 29 5.17 14.80 4.75
CA TYR A 29 5.97 14.63 3.55
C TYR A 29 6.60 13.24 3.51
N PRO A 30 6.31 12.44 2.47
CA PRO A 30 7.00 11.19 2.32
C PRO A 30 8.47 11.45 1.96
N ASN A 31 9.39 10.91 2.75
CA ASN A 31 10.83 11.14 2.68
C ASN A 31 11.59 9.84 2.35
N LYS A 32 12.92 9.78 2.54
CA LYS A 32 13.70 8.56 2.25
C LYS A 32 13.38 7.39 3.21
N ASP A 33 12.82 7.70 4.37
CA ASP A 33 12.57 6.76 5.47
C ASP A 33 11.08 6.40 5.61
N ASN A 34 10.19 7.17 4.99
CA ASN A 34 8.76 6.97 5.08
C ASN A 34 8.00 7.27 3.78
N THR A 35 6.86 6.61 3.59
CA THR A 35 5.91 6.88 2.51
C THR A 35 4.52 7.12 3.07
N VAL A 36 3.73 7.94 2.41
CA VAL A 36 2.34 8.22 2.81
C VAL A 36 1.42 7.40 1.94
N GLN A 37 0.57 6.57 2.55
CA GLN A 37 -0.34 5.68 1.84
C GLN A 37 -1.80 5.90 2.28
N PRO A 38 -2.78 5.64 1.39
CA PRO A 38 -4.19 5.59 1.77
C PRO A 38 -4.44 4.42 2.70
N ALA A 39 -4.93 4.65 3.92
CA ALA A 39 -5.20 3.59 4.87
C ALA A 39 -6.21 2.57 4.30
N ALA A 40 -7.26 3.03 3.60
CA ALA A 40 -8.24 2.20 2.92
C ALA A 40 -7.59 1.15 1.99
N LEU A 41 -6.66 1.55 1.12
CA LEU A 41 -5.98 0.61 0.23
C LEU A 41 -5.10 -0.39 1.00
N MET A 42 -4.49 0.04 2.10
CA MET A 42 -3.64 -0.83 2.93
C MET A 42 -4.46 -1.84 3.75
N ARG A 43 -5.74 -1.53 4.02
CA ARG A 43 -6.68 -2.47 4.65
C ARG A 43 -7.18 -3.55 3.69
N LEU A 44 -7.21 -3.25 2.39
CA LEU A 44 -7.60 -4.20 1.36
C LEU A 44 -6.52 -5.28 1.12
N GLY A 45 -6.98 -6.45 0.68
CA GLY A 45 -6.12 -7.52 0.14
C GLY A 45 -5.64 -7.25 -1.29
N LEU A 46 -5.29 -6.00 -1.60
CA LEU A 46 -4.89 -5.55 -2.93
C LEU A 46 -3.43 -5.92 -3.24
N PHE A 47 -2.50 -5.51 -2.35
CA PHE A 47 -1.10 -5.93 -2.39
C PHE A 47 -0.89 -7.13 -1.47
N VAL A 48 -0.45 -8.24 -2.02
CA VAL A 48 -0.55 -9.56 -1.38
C VAL A 48 0.75 -10.35 -1.52
N PRO A 49 1.01 -11.32 -0.63
CA PRO A 49 2.21 -12.12 -0.73
C PRO A 49 2.22 -12.99 -1.98
N THR A 50 3.37 -13.00 -2.66
CA THR A 50 3.64 -13.91 -3.77
C THR A 50 3.75 -15.34 -3.26
N LEU A 51 3.03 -16.27 -3.89
CA LEU A 51 3.21 -17.71 -3.68
C LEU A 51 4.46 -18.16 -4.44
N LYS A 52 5.65 -17.85 -3.93
CA LYS A 52 6.92 -18.35 -4.48
C LYS A 52 7.11 -19.84 -4.13
N SER A 53 6.32 -20.75 -4.70
CA SER A 53 6.63 -22.19 -4.62
C SER A 53 5.85 -23.14 -5.54
N THR A 54 5.16 -22.68 -6.59
CA THR A 54 4.71 -23.62 -7.62
C THR A 54 4.91 -23.02 -9.01
N THR A 55 5.36 -23.86 -9.94
CA THR A 55 5.31 -23.69 -11.39
C THR A 55 3.90 -23.37 -11.94
N ARG A 56 2.91 -23.19 -11.06
CA ARG A 56 1.51 -22.84 -11.30
C ARG A 56 1.11 -21.49 -10.68
N GLY A 57 2.06 -20.61 -10.36
CA GLY A 57 1.74 -19.20 -10.11
C GLY A 57 1.14 -18.63 -11.38
N LYS A 58 -0.19 -18.70 -11.53
CA LYS A 58 -0.93 -18.34 -12.75
C LYS A 58 -0.58 -16.92 -13.17
N THR A 59 0.40 -16.79 -14.05
CA THR A 59 0.64 -15.59 -14.83
C THR A 59 -0.67 -15.26 -15.55
N GLY A 60 -1.24 -14.08 -15.29
CA GLY A 60 -2.53 -13.69 -15.87
C GLY A 60 -3.78 -13.97 -15.01
N SER A 61 -3.63 -14.42 -13.75
CA SER A 61 -4.76 -14.48 -12.81
C SER A 61 -5.34 -13.09 -12.55
N ILE A 62 -6.59 -12.87 -12.95
CA ILE A 62 -7.37 -11.70 -12.53
C ILE A 62 -7.70 -11.86 -11.05
N ALA A 63 -7.33 -10.88 -10.25
CA ALA A 63 -7.70 -10.75 -8.86
C ALA A 63 -8.98 -9.92 -8.75
N PHE A 64 -9.86 -10.33 -7.84
CA PHE A 64 -11.04 -9.59 -7.45
C PHE A 64 -10.91 -9.18 -5.98
N THR A 65 -11.22 -7.92 -5.68
CA THR A 65 -11.27 -7.38 -4.32
C THR A 65 -12.58 -6.63 -4.13
N ASP A 66 -13.38 -7.05 -3.16
CA ASP A 66 -14.50 -6.23 -2.69
C ASP A 66 -13.95 -5.08 -1.84
N ALA A 67 -14.11 -3.86 -2.34
CA ALA A 67 -13.64 -2.63 -1.71
C ALA A 67 -14.78 -1.83 -1.09
N THR A 68 -16.01 -2.33 -1.14
CA THR A 68 -17.23 -1.61 -0.73
C THR A 68 -17.10 -1.05 0.69
N LYS A 69 -16.71 -1.88 1.66
CA LYS A 69 -16.61 -1.44 3.06
C LYS A 69 -15.55 -0.37 3.29
N GLU A 70 -14.43 -0.46 2.57
CA GLU A 70 -13.28 0.45 2.76
C GLU A 70 -13.47 1.77 2.00
N LEU A 71 -14.19 1.74 0.87
CA LEU A 71 -14.36 2.90 -0.02
C LEU A 71 -15.75 3.54 0.06
N LYS A 72 -16.71 2.96 0.81
CA LYS A 72 -18.11 3.43 0.90
C LYS A 72 -18.28 4.90 1.25
N ASN A 73 -17.29 5.47 1.93
CA ASN A 73 -17.40 6.80 2.48
C ASN A 73 -16.78 7.90 1.59
N LEU A 74 -16.17 7.53 0.45
CA LEU A 74 -15.71 8.50 -0.54
C LEU A 74 -16.86 9.44 -0.96
N SER A 75 -16.55 10.71 -1.17
CA SER A 75 -17.46 11.77 -1.57
C SER A 75 -18.16 11.40 -2.87
N LEU A 76 -17.42 10.87 -3.85
CA LEU A 76 -17.98 10.36 -5.10
C LEU A 76 -19.03 9.27 -4.86
N VAL A 77 -18.76 8.35 -3.93
CA VAL A 77 -19.65 7.24 -3.58
C VAL A 77 -20.93 7.74 -2.94
N LYS A 78 -20.81 8.65 -1.98
CA LYS A 78 -21.97 9.25 -1.30
C LYS A 78 -22.80 10.12 -2.22
N ALA A 79 -22.15 10.95 -3.04
CA ALA A 79 -22.82 11.89 -3.93
C ALA A 79 -23.61 11.18 -5.04
N GLU A 80 -23.05 10.14 -5.63
CA GLU A 80 -23.70 9.38 -6.70
C GLU A 80 -24.58 8.22 -6.20
N GLY A 81 -24.47 7.88 -4.91
CA GLY A 81 -25.20 6.78 -4.29
C GLY A 81 -24.72 5.39 -4.74
N TYR A 82 -23.41 5.24 -4.98
CA TYR A 82 -22.83 3.93 -5.28
C TYR A 82 -22.90 3.00 -4.06
N GLN A 83 -23.29 1.74 -4.27
CA GLN A 83 -23.54 0.76 -3.21
C GLN A 83 -22.55 -0.41 -3.25
N LYS A 84 -21.95 -0.67 -4.41
CA LYS A 84 -20.99 -1.75 -4.63
C LYS A 84 -19.73 -1.20 -5.25
N ILE A 85 -18.59 -1.52 -4.63
CA ILE A 85 -17.28 -1.04 -5.06
C ILE A 85 -16.33 -2.22 -5.14
N THR A 86 -15.73 -2.43 -6.31
CA THR A 86 -14.87 -3.57 -6.57
C THR A 86 -13.58 -3.14 -7.25
N ILE A 87 -12.49 -3.87 -7.01
CA ILE A 87 -11.24 -3.70 -7.72
C ILE A 87 -10.93 -5.02 -8.44
N THR A 88 -10.75 -4.93 -9.76
CA THR A 88 -10.48 -6.07 -10.63
C THR A 88 -9.25 -5.80 -11.50
N GLY A 89 -8.29 -6.72 -11.54
CA GLY A 89 -7.09 -6.55 -12.36
C GLY A 89 -6.02 -7.60 -12.07
N ALA A 90 -4.79 -7.36 -12.52
CA ALA A 90 -3.68 -8.25 -12.18
C ALA A 90 -3.42 -8.25 -10.67
N ARG A 91 -3.16 -9.44 -10.12
CA ARG A 91 -2.74 -9.58 -8.72
C ARG A 91 -1.42 -8.84 -8.47
N LEU A 92 -1.38 -8.01 -7.43
CA LEU A 92 -0.23 -7.16 -7.10
C LEU A 92 0.58 -7.72 -5.94
N ASP A 93 1.90 -7.87 -6.12
CA ASP A 93 2.80 -8.37 -5.10
C ASP A 93 3.32 -7.30 -4.11
N MET A 94 3.85 -7.74 -2.96
CA MET A 94 4.46 -6.82 -1.97
C MET A 94 5.90 -6.43 -2.34
N ASP A 95 6.63 -7.31 -3.04
CA ASP A 95 8.07 -7.15 -3.24
C ASP A 95 8.41 -6.16 -4.37
N ASN A 96 7.55 -6.01 -5.38
CA ASN A 96 7.75 -5.18 -6.56
C ASN A 96 6.58 -4.20 -6.77
N ASP A 97 5.34 -4.68 -6.81
CA ASP A 97 4.19 -3.86 -7.19
C ASP A 97 3.87 -2.83 -6.10
N PHE A 98 3.86 -3.24 -4.84
CA PHE A 98 3.67 -2.30 -3.73
C PHE A 98 4.76 -1.21 -3.69
N LYS A 99 6.03 -1.54 -3.98
CA LYS A 99 7.12 -0.55 -4.03
C LYS A 99 6.97 0.40 -5.21
N THR A 100 6.55 -0.12 -6.35
CA THR A 100 6.25 0.69 -7.55
C THR A 100 5.09 1.63 -7.27
N TRP A 101 4.02 1.15 -6.64
CA TRP A 101 2.90 1.96 -6.17
C TRP A 101 3.36 3.06 -5.21
N ALA A 102 4.14 2.71 -4.18
CA ALA A 102 4.69 3.70 -3.25
C ALA A 102 5.54 4.76 -3.99
N GLY A 103 6.30 4.35 -5.00
CA GLY A 103 7.06 5.26 -5.87
C GLY A 103 6.21 6.17 -6.75
N ILE A 104 5.08 5.67 -7.28
CA ILE A 104 4.10 6.50 -8.00
C ILE A 104 3.61 7.62 -7.08
N ILE A 105 3.15 7.27 -5.88
CA ILE A 105 2.61 8.24 -4.93
C ILE A 105 3.68 9.24 -4.47
N GLN A 106 4.89 8.74 -4.22
CA GLN A 106 6.02 9.59 -3.90
C GLN A 106 6.35 10.56 -5.04
N SER A 107 6.25 10.12 -6.30
CA SER A 107 6.50 10.97 -7.47
C SER A 107 5.51 12.13 -7.53
N PHE A 108 4.21 11.84 -7.41
CA PHE A 108 3.18 12.90 -7.37
C PHE A 108 3.37 13.87 -6.19
N SER A 109 4.00 13.44 -5.08
CA SER A 109 4.23 14.31 -3.92
C SER A 109 5.48 15.21 -4.04
N ARG A 110 6.45 14.87 -4.90
CA ARG A 110 7.76 15.54 -4.96
C ARG A 110 8.05 16.22 -6.30
N TYR A 111 7.37 15.82 -7.37
CA TYR A 111 7.60 16.37 -8.70
C TYR A 111 6.44 17.27 -9.13
N PRO A 112 6.70 18.27 -9.98
CA PRO A 112 5.63 19.10 -10.55
C PRO A 112 4.60 18.25 -11.29
N ILE A 113 3.32 18.49 -11.01
CA ILE A 113 2.21 17.86 -11.71
C ILE A 113 1.74 18.79 -12.83
N LYS A 114 1.59 18.26 -14.05
CA LYS A 114 0.99 18.96 -15.19
C LYS A 114 -0.36 18.31 -15.50
N GLY A 115 -1.46 18.96 -15.12
CA GLY A 115 -2.78 18.35 -15.19
C GLY A 115 -2.94 17.28 -14.10
N ASP A 116 -3.07 16.04 -14.54
CA ASP A 116 -3.17 14.81 -13.75
C ASP A 116 -1.91 13.92 -13.88
N THR A 117 -0.86 14.48 -14.47
CA THR A 117 0.31 13.73 -14.92
C THR A 117 1.58 14.21 -14.24
N VAL A 118 2.41 13.26 -13.80
CA VAL A 118 3.78 13.51 -13.32
C VAL A 118 4.80 12.95 -14.31
N THR A 119 5.89 13.68 -14.54
CA THR A 119 6.98 13.27 -15.45
C THR A 119 8.32 13.41 -14.74
N LEU A 120 9.14 12.36 -14.80
CA LEU A 120 10.46 12.29 -14.19
C LEU A 120 11.35 11.28 -14.91
N SER A 121 12.67 11.36 -14.71
CA SER A 121 13.59 10.37 -15.27
C SER A 121 13.41 9.00 -14.61
N PHE A 122 13.77 7.92 -15.31
CA PHE A 122 13.71 6.57 -14.74
C PHE A 122 14.54 6.45 -13.46
N ILE A 123 15.76 7.03 -13.45
CA ILE A 123 16.64 7.03 -12.27
C ILE A 123 15.97 7.71 -11.07
N ASN A 124 15.21 8.78 -11.31
CA ASN A 124 14.48 9.44 -10.25
C ASN A 124 13.27 8.62 -9.80
N PHE A 125 12.55 8.00 -10.74
CA PHE A 125 11.44 7.12 -10.41
C PHE A 125 11.88 5.92 -9.56
N ILE A 126 13.01 5.26 -9.87
CA ILE A 126 13.50 4.13 -9.05
C ILE A 126 13.87 4.56 -7.63
N LYS A 127 14.39 5.79 -7.45
CA LYS A 127 14.64 6.36 -6.12
C LYS A 127 13.34 6.57 -5.37
N MET A 128 12.27 7.02 -6.05
CA MET A 128 10.94 7.16 -5.44
C MET A 128 10.36 5.80 -5.01
N CYS A 129 10.64 4.73 -5.77
CA CYS A 129 10.28 3.35 -5.39
C CYS A 129 11.11 2.77 -4.22
N GLY A 130 12.05 3.54 -3.64
CA GLY A 130 12.92 3.07 -2.56
C GLY A 130 13.97 2.03 -3.00
N ILE A 131 14.31 2.01 -4.30
CA ILE A 131 15.30 1.10 -4.86
C ILE A 131 16.64 1.84 -4.95
N PRO A 132 17.74 1.32 -4.34
CA PRO A 132 19.06 1.92 -4.47
C PRO A 132 19.47 2.04 -5.94
N SER A 133 19.85 3.25 -6.38
CA SER A 133 20.09 3.59 -7.79
C SER A 133 21.41 3.07 -8.36
N ALA A 134 22.14 2.22 -7.63
CA ALA A 134 23.51 1.81 -7.99
C ALA A 134 23.60 1.10 -9.35
N HIS A 135 22.53 0.48 -9.86
CA HIS A 135 22.50 -0.07 -11.22
C HIS A 135 21.09 -0.02 -11.82
N SER A 136 20.80 0.98 -12.68
CA SER A 136 19.63 0.89 -13.57
C SER A 136 19.90 -0.16 -14.65
N SER A 137 19.79 -1.44 -14.29
CA SER A 137 19.96 -2.54 -15.24
C SER A 137 18.75 -2.66 -16.16
N SER A 138 18.96 -3.24 -17.35
CA SER A 138 17.86 -3.64 -18.24
C SER A 138 16.84 -4.54 -17.53
N ILE A 139 17.31 -5.36 -16.59
CA ILE A 139 16.48 -6.21 -15.72
C ILE A 139 15.59 -5.37 -14.80
N LEU A 140 16.13 -4.34 -14.15
CA LEU A 140 15.36 -3.44 -13.29
C LEU A 140 14.28 -2.69 -14.09
N ARG A 141 14.63 -2.22 -15.28
CA ARG A 141 13.70 -1.56 -16.22
C ARG A 141 12.54 -2.49 -16.59
N LYS A 142 12.84 -3.71 -17.03
CA LYS A 142 11.81 -4.73 -17.34
C LYS A 142 10.91 -5.05 -16.14
N ARG A 143 11.49 -5.13 -14.94
CA ARG A 143 10.74 -5.44 -13.71
C ARG A 143 9.78 -4.33 -13.32
N LEU A 144 10.21 -3.06 -13.40
CA LEU A 144 9.36 -1.92 -13.11
C LEU A 144 8.29 -1.72 -14.19
N ASP A 145 8.63 -1.88 -15.46
CA ASP A 145 7.67 -1.90 -16.57
C ASP A 145 6.56 -2.94 -16.33
N SER A 146 6.95 -4.17 -15.95
CA SER A 146 5.99 -5.22 -15.61
C SER A 146 5.08 -4.85 -14.43
N SER A 147 5.61 -4.09 -13.45
CA SER A 147 4.87 -3.66 -12.27
C SER A 147 3.89 -2.53 -12.61
N LEU A 148 4.33 -1.54 -13.39
CA LEU A 148 3.47 -0.46 -13.92
C LEU A 148 2.33 -1.04 -14.74
N ARG A 149 2.61 -2.00 -15.64
CA ARG A 149 1.59 -2.69 -16.42
C ARG A 149 0.55 -3.39 -15.52
N ARG A 150 0.99 -4.14 -14.51
CA ARG A 150 0.05 -4.81 -13.58
C ARG A 150 -0.81 -3.80 -12.81
N ILE A 151 -0.21 -2.72 -12.31
CA ILE A 151 -0.94 -1.68 -11.58
C ILE A 151 -1.98 -1.01 -12.49
N ALA A 152 -1.62 -0.67 -13.73
CA ALA A 152 -2.54 -0.04 -14.69
C ALA A 152 -3.75 -0.93 -15.05
N THR A 153 -3.61 -2.27 -14.98
CA THR A 153 -4.74 -3.18 -15.22
C THR A 153 -5.78 -3.22 -14.09
N ASN A 154 -5.52 -2.60 -12.94
CA ASN A 154 -6.46 -2.63 -11.81
C ASN A 154 -7.53 -1.55 -11.96
N THR A 155 -8.70 -1.98 -12.41
CA THR A 155 -9.91 -1.17 -12.55
C THR A 155 -10.67 -1.13 -11.22
N VAL A 156 -11.02 0.07 -10.76
CA VAL A 156 -11.95 0.31 -9.66
C VAL A 156 -13.33 0.60 -10.26
N SER A 157 -14.32 -0.24 -9.92
CA SER A 157 -15.69 -0.14 -10.41
C SER A 157 -16.62 0.27 -9.28
N PHE A 158 -17.46 1.26 -9.57
CA PHE A 158 -18.49 1.79 -8.67
C PHE A 158 -19.86 1.55 -9.30
N GLU A 159 -20.75 0.86 -8.59
CA GLU A 159 -22.09 0.48 -9.07
C GLU A 159 -23.15 0.89 -8.03
N GLY A 160 -24.24 1.49 -8.47
CA GLY A 160 -25.40 1.83 -7.63
C GLY A 160 -26.37 2.76 -8.33
N ASN A 161 -27.66 2.72 -7.93
CA ASN A 161 -28.72 3.57 -8.49
C ASN A 161 -28.81 3.55 -10.04
N GLY A 162 -28.59 2.38 -10.65
CA GLY A 162 -28.58 2.23 -12.12
C GLY A 162 -27.38 2.87 -12.84
N LYS A 163 -26.44 3.46 -12.09
CA LYS A 163 -25.20 4.05 -12.61
C LYS A 163 -24.04 3.09 -12.40
N VAL A 164 -23.15 3.07 -13.39
CA VAL A 164 -21.87 2.36 -13.32
C VAL A 164 -20.76 3.31 -13.73
N TYR A 165 -19.70 3.34 -12.94
CA TYR A 165 -18.50 4.12 -13.23
C TYR A 165 -17.25 3.27 -13.04
N HIS A 166 -16.36 3.31 -14.03
CA HIS A 166 -15.10 2.58 -14.03
C HIS A 166 -13.93 3.56 -14.14
N THR A 167 -12.90 3.30 -13.33
CA THR A 167 -11.63 4.04 -13.32
C THR A 167 -10.48 3.06 -13.01
N HIS A 168 -9.23 3.52 -13.02
CA HIS A 168 -8.03 2.71 -12.78
C HIS A 168 -7.21 3.25 -11.61
N LEU A 169 -6.52 2.37 -10.88
CA LEU A 169 -5.56 2.81 -9.85
C LEU A 169 -4.48 3.75 -10.42
N VAL A 170 -4.08 3.51 -11.66
CA VAL A 170 -3.23 4.37 -12.48
C VAL A 170 -3.87 4.43 -13.87
N GLN A 171 -4.20 5.64 -14.34
CA GLN A 171 -4.89 5.85 -15.60
C GLN A 171 -4.01 5.48 -16.79
N SER A 172 -2.75 5.92 -16.76
CA SER A 172 -1.76 5.50 -17.76
C SER A 172 -0.34 5.58 -17.18
N ALA A 173 0.54 4.73 -17.70
CA ALA A 173 1.97 4.74 -17.40
C ALA A 173 2.72 4.60 -18.73
N TYR A 174 3.41 5.66 -19.12
CA TYR A 174 4.25 5.73 -20.31
C TYR A 174 5.71 5.73 -19.92
N TYR A 175 6.51 5.01 -20.70
CA TYR A 175 7.94 4.86 -20.47
C TYR A 175 8.70 4.94 -21.78
N ASP A 176 9.56 5.96 -21.91
CA ASP A 176 10.47 6.17 -23.03
C ASP A 176 11.88 5.79 -22.58
N ARG A 177 12.44 4.73 -23.19
CA ARG A 177 13.78 4.23 -22.85
C ARG A 177 14.88 5.11 -23.41
N ASP A 178 14.66 5.68 -24.59
CA ASP A 178 15.66 6.43 -25.32
C ASP A 178 15.84 7.80 -24.68
N LYS A 179 14.74 8.40 -24.22
CA LYS A 179 14.75 9.67 -23.48
C LYS A 179 14.92 9.52 -21.96
N ASP A 180 14.92 8.28 -21.46
CA ASP A 180 14.93 7.93 -20.03
C ASP A 180 13.79 8.56 -19.22
N ILE A 181 12.59 8.68 -19.79
CA ILE A 181 11.44 9.37 -19.18
C ILE A 181 10.37 8.37 -18.74
N VAL A 182 9.86 8.55 -17.53
CA VAL A 182 8.64 7.93 -17.02
C VAL A 182 7.57 9.02 -16.89
N ASN A 183 6.40 8.76 -17.44
CA ASN A 183 5.23 9.62 -17.38
C ASN A 183 4.07 8.81 -16.79
N ILE A 184 3.45 9.33 -15.72
CA ILE A 184 2.41 8.61 -14.98
C ILE A 184 1.21 9.54 -14.85
N GLN A 185 0.06 9.07 -15.32
CA GLN A 185 -1.21 9.75 -15.23
C GLN A 185 -2.07 9.07 -14.15
N ALA A 186 -2.51 9.85 -13.17
CA ALA A 186 -3.44 9.37 -12.15
C ALA A 186 -4.88 9.71 -12.54
N ASP A 187 -5.86 9.04 -11.94
CA ASP A 187 -7.24 9.51 -11.96
C ASP A 187 -7.44 10.54 -10.82
N PRO A 188 -7.78 11.81 -11.12
CA PRO A 188 -8.00 12.82 -10.10
C PRO A 188 -9.09 12.49 -9.08
N LYS A 189 -10.12 11.71 -9.45
CA LYS A 189 -11.18 11.29 -8.53
C LYS A 189 -10.67 10.31 -7.48
N LEU A 190 -9.66 9.50 -7.80
CA LEU A 190 -9.02 8.60 -6.84
C LEU A 190 -8.04 9.32 -5.91
N PHE A 191 -7.68 10.58 -6.16
CA PHE A 191 -6.93 11.37 -5.18
C PHE A 191 -7.69 11.54 -3.87
N GLU A 192 -9.02 11.43 -3.88
CA GLU A 192 -9.80 11.45 -2.65
C GLU A 192 -9.42 10.34 -1.67
N LEU A 193 -8.93 9.18 -2.14
CA LEU A 193 -8.42 8.10 -1.29
C LEU A 193 -7.37 8.61 -0.29
N TYR A 194 -6.63 9.65 -0.65
CA TYR A 194 -5.61 10.26 0.19
C TYR A 194 -6.21 11.23 1.21
N SER A 195 -7.30 11.92 0.91
CA SER A 195 -7.93 12.89 1.81
C SER A 195 -8.92 12.24 2.78
N PHE A 196 -9.58 11.16 2.36
CA PHE A 196 -10.82 10.68 2.97
C PHE A 196 -10.64 9.77 4.21
N ASP A 197 -9.73 8.78 4.18
CA ASP A 197 -9.72 7.68 5.16
C ASP A 197 -8.53 7.71 6.14
N HIS A 198 -8.01 8.91 6.38
CA HIS A 198 -6.71 9.16 7.02
C HIS A 198 -5.53 8.58 6.23
N LYS A 199 -4.41 9.29 6.35
CA LYS A 199 -3.14 8.91 5.76
C LYS A 199 -2.36 8.11 6.79
N VAL A 200 -1.73 7.03 6.32
CA VAL A 200 -0.76 6.31 7.13
C VAL A 200 0.65 6.64 6.66
N LEU A 201 1.51 6.98 7.62
CA LEU A 201 2.94 7.18 7.39
C LEU A 201 3.66 5.84 7.60
N LEU A 202 3.85 5.10 6.51
CA LEU A 202 4.56 3.83 6.54
C LEU A 202 6.06 4.07 6.62
N HIS A 203 6.69 3.51 7.63
CA HIS A 203 8.15 3.52 7.77
C HIS A 203 8.77 2.44 6.89
N LEU A 204 9.65 2.85 5.97
CA LEU A 204 10.30 1.95 5.01
C LEU A 204 11.32 1.03 5.69
N ARG A 205 11.87 1.43 6.86
CA ARG A 205 12.78 0.60 7.67
C ARG A 205 12.14 -0.72 8.10
N ALA A 206 10.86 -0.72 8.49
CA ALA A 206 10.18 -1.98 8.83
C ALA A 206 10.06 -2.91 7.62
N ILE A 207 9.75 -2.35 6.44
CA ILE A 207 9.67 -3.12 5.18
C ILE A 207 11.03 -3.69 4.79
N SER A 208 12.13 -2.94 5.00
CA SER A 208 13.49 -3.40 4.69
C SER A 208 13.95 -4.52 5.63
N CYS A 209 13.66 -4.44 6.94
CA CYS A 209 13.89 -5.54 7.90
C CYS A 209 13.07 -6.81 7.58
N LEU A 210 11.99 -6.66 6.82
CA LEU A 210 11.13 -7.74 6.35
C LEU A 210 11.42 -8.17 4.90
N LYS A 211 12.61 -7.89 4.37
CA LYS A 211 13.00 -8.29 3.00
C LYS A 211 12.65 -9.76 2.71
N ARG A 212 11.94 -10.01 1.61
CA ARG A 212 11.42 -11.33 1.16
C ARG A 212 10.39 -11.99 2.11
N LYS A 213 9.96 -11.31 3.17
CA LYS A 213 8.91 -11.78 4.10
C LYS A 213 7.59 -11.10 3.75
N GLU A 214 7.09 -11.32 2.53
CA GLU A 214 5.95 -10.58 1.97
C GLU A 214 4.67 -10.67 2.82
N SER A 215 4.39 -11.81 3.46
CA SER A 215 3.26 -11.93 4.40
C SER A 215 3.41 -11.01 5.61
N ALA A 216 4.62 -10.88 6.16
CA ALA A 216 4.88 -9.94 7.24
C ALA A 216 4.80 -8.48 6.76
N GLN A 217 5.30 -8.18 5.56
CA GLN A 217 5.15 -6.84 4.96
C GLN A 217 3.68 -6.47 4.75
N ALA A 218 2.87 -7.39 4.22
CA ALA A 218 1.44 -7.18 4.03
C ALA A 218 0.73 -6.93 5.38
N LEU A 219 1.01 -7.75 6.40
CA LEU A 219 0.47 -7.53 7.74
C LEU A 219 0.98 -6.23 8.39
N TYR A 220 2.22 -5.82 8.17
CA TYR A 220 2.74 -4.54 8.63
C TYR A 220 1.92 -3.37 8.07
N THR A 221 1.75 -3.31 6.73
CA THR A 221 0.97 -2.23 6.09
C THR A 221 -0.47 -2.20 6.59
N PHE A 222 -1.06 -3.38 6.78
CA PHE A 222 -2.39 -3.52 7.34
C PHE A 222 -2.48 -2.97 8.76
N LEU A 223 -1.58 -3.41 9.65
CA LEU A 223 -1.58 -2.97 11.03
C LEU A 223 -1.38 -1.45 11.12
N GLU A 224 -0.42 -0.89 10.40
CA GLU A 224 -0.20 0.56 10.32
C GLU A 224 -1.45 1.34 9.88
N SER A 225 -2.30 0.76 9.02
CA SER A 225 -3.54 1.38 8.59
C SER A 225 -4.71 1.29 9.58
N LEU A 226 -4.52 0.63 10.74
CA LEU A 226 -5.49 0.55 11.83
C LEU A 226 -5.24 1.65 12.89
N PRO A 227 -6.28 2.06 13.64
CA PRO A 227 -6.15 2.98 14.78
C PRO A 227 -5.11 2.48 15.79
N THR A 228 -4.46 3.39 16.52
CA THR A 228 -3.36 3.09 17.47
C THR A 228 -3.65 1.86 18.33
N ASN A 229 -4.85 1.82 18.93
CA ASN A 229 -5.36 0.70 19.73
C ASN A 229 -6.51 0.02 18.97
N PRO A 230 -6.22 -0.91 18.04
CA PRO A 230 -7.27 -1.59 17.30
C PRO A 230 -8.01 -2.57 18.20
N ILE A 231 -9.28 -2.79 17.92
CA ILE A 231 -10.02 -3.93 18.50
C ILE A 231 -9.30 -5.25 18.16
N PRO A 232 -9.51 -6.33 18.96
CA PRO A 232 -8.90 -7.63 18.69
C PRO A 232 -9.11 -8.09 17.25
N ILE A 233 -8.01 -8.39 16.57
CA ILE A 233 -8.01 -8.68 15.14
C ILE A 233 -8.22 -10.19 14.95
N SER A 234 -9.32 -10.57 14.32
CA SER A 234 -9.60 -11.99 14.08
C SER A 234 -8.62 -12.60 13.06
N LEU A 235 -8.34 -13.89 13.23
CA LEU A 235 -7.57 -14.66 12.26
C LEU A 235 -8.22 -14.65 10.86
N ILE A 236 -9.56 -14.56 10.82
CA ILE A 236 -10.33 -14.40 9.57
C ILE A 236 -9.95 -13.08 8.87
N ARG A 237 -9.87 -11.97 9.62
CA ARG A 237 -9.50 -10.67 9.07
C ARG A 237 -8.07 -10.65 8.52
N LEU A 238 -7.14 -11.28 9.22
CA LEU A 238 -5.76 -11.44 8.74
C LEU A 238 -5.68 -12.33 7.49
N ARG A 239 -6.51 -13.38 7.38
CA ARG A 239 -6.61 -14.19 6.16
C ARG A 239 -7.12 -13.38 4.98
N MET A 240 -8.21 -12.62 5.15
CA MET A 240 -8.76 -11.74 4.11
C MET A 240 -7.71 -10.74 3.65
N ARG A 241 -6.92 -10.17 4.57
CA ARG A 241 -5.85 -9.24 4.23
C ARG A 241 -4.74 -9.88 3.40
N LEU A 242 -4.30 -11.09 3.76
CA LEU A 242 -3.25 -11.78 3.00
C LEU A 242 -3.76 -12.37 1.68
N ASN A 243 -5.06 -12.64 1.58
CA ASN A 243 -5.76 -13.13 0.38
C ASN A 243 -4.99 -14.27 -0.31
N LEU A 244 -4.56 -15.27 0.46
CA LEU A 244 -3.81 -16.43 -0.01
C LEU A 244 -4.78 -17.49 -0.56
N SER A 245 -4.40 -18.19 -1.62
CA SER A 245 -5.21 -19.28 -2.20
C SER A 245 -4.95 -20.66 -1.56
N SER A 246 -4.02 -20.74 -0.61
CA SER A 246 -3.70 -21.99 0.11
C SER A 246 -4.83 -22.42 1.06
N LYS A 247 -4.81 -23.67 1.54
CA LYS A 247 -5.74 -24.17 2.56
C LYS A 247 -5.72 -23.29 3.83
N ILE A 248 -6.85 -23.20 4.53
CA ILE A 248 -7.03 -22.36 5.73
C ILE A 248 -5.96 -22.66 6.80
N THR A 249 -5.62 -23.94 7.01
CA THR A 249 -4.59 -24.36 7.96
C THR A 249 -3.23 -23.75 7.62
N THR A 250 -2.82 -23.81 6.35
CA THR A 250 -1.60 -23.18 5.84
C THR A 250 -1.65 -21.66 5.99
N GLN A 251 -2.77 -21.02 5.66
CA GLN A 251 -2.92 -19.58 5.84
C GLN A 251 -2.75 -19.16 7.31
N ASN A 252 -3.36 -19.91 8.23
CA ASN A 252 -3.26 -19.65 9.67
C ASN A 252 -1.80 -19.79 10.15
N TYR A 253 -1.08 -20.79 9.66
CA TYR A 253 0.35 -20.96 9.94
C TYR A 253 1.17 -19.76 9.41
N VAL A 254 0.94 -19.35 8.16
CA VAL A 254 1.62 -18.20 7.55
C VAL A 254 1.36 -16.91 8.33
N ILE A 255 0.12 -16.68 8.78
CA ILE A 255 -0.24 -15.52 9.59
C ILE A 255 0.53 -15.52 10.91
N ARG A 256 0.53 -16.64 11.65
CA ARG A 256 1.27 -16.73 12.92
C ARG A 256 2.75 -16.51 12.71
N ARG A 257 3.33 -17.08 11.64
CA ARG A 257 4.74 -16.85 11.28
C ARG A 257 5.00 -15.38 10.99
N ALA A 258 4.14 -14.72 10.23
CA ALA A 258 4.25 -13.30 9.91
C ALA A 258 4.15 -12.40 11.15
N MET A 259 3.19 -12.67 12.05
CA MET A 259 3.07 -11.97 13.34
C MET A 259 4.33 -12.14 14.21
N LYS A 260 4.87 -13.36 14.30
CA LYS A 260 6.14 -13.63 15.00
C LYS A 260 7.32 -12.88 14.37
N GLN A 261 7.39 -12.81 13.03
CA GLN A 261 8.43 -12.05 12.33
C GLN A 261 8.35 -10.55 12.63
N LEU A 262 7.14 -10.00 12.71
CA LEU A 262 6.91 -8.62 13.08
C LEU A 262 7.29 -8.33 14.53
N LYS A 263 6.98 -9.24 15.46
CA LYS A 263 7.45 -9.16 16.85
C LYS A 263 8.98 -9.25 16.94
N LYS A 264 9.60 -10.18 16.19
CA LYS A 264 11.06 -10.38 16.16
C LYS A 264 11.83 -9.14 15.71
N ILE A 265 11.31 -8.36 14.76
CA ILE A 265 11.95 -7.11 14.34
C ILE A 265 11.67 -5.94 15.29
N GLY A 266 10.99 -6.16 16.42
CA GLY A 266 10.62 -5.14 17.39
C GLY A 266 9.51 -4.20 16.91
N TYR A 267 8.71 -4.58 15.91
CA TYR A 267 7.64 -3.72 15.40
C TYR A 267 6.40 -3.74 16.29
N LEU A 268 6.00 -4.89 16.83
CA LEU A 268 4.82 -4.97 17.71
C LEU A 268 5.04 -5.94 18.86
N ASP A 269 4.23 -5.77 19.90
CA ASP A 269 3.92 -6.84 20.85
C ASP A 269 2.44 -7.23 20.77
N TYR A 270 2.14 -8.50 21.01
CA TYR A 270 0.79 -9.04 20.88
C TYR A 270 0.56 -10.31 21.71
N SER A 271 -0.71 -10.58 22.01
CA SER A 271 -1.18 -11.88 22.50
C SER A 271 -2.12 -12.55 21.49
N GLU A 272 -2.00 -13.87 21.35
CA GLU A 272 -2.96 -14.70 20.61
C GLU A 272 -3.96 -15.30 21.61
N VAL A 273 -5.25 -15.01 21.46
CA VAL A 273 -6.30 -15.52 22.34
C VAL A 273 -7.33 -16.31 21.55
N LYS A 274 -7.79 -17.41 22.13
CA LYS A 274 -8.92 -18.19 21.60
C LYS A 274 -10.18 -17.80 22.38
N ARG A 275 -11.20 -17.31 21.67
CA ARG A 275 -12.52 -17.03 22.23
C ARG A 275 -13.55 -17.87 21.48
N ARG A 276 -14.20 -18.80 22.20
CA ARG A 276 -15.08 -19.84 21.61
C ARG A 276 -14.35 -20.60 20.49
N HIS A 277 -14.85 -20.51 19.26
CA HIS A 277 -14.28 -21.17 18.07
C HIS A 277 -13.43 -20.25 17.19
N ALA A 278 -13.11 -19.03 17.65
CA ALA A 278 -12.34 -18.05 16.89
C ALA A 278 -11.05 -17.64 17.60
N VAL A 279 -10.02 -17.38 16.80
CA VAL A 279 -8.72 -16.90 17.25
C VAL A 279 -8.60 -15.42 16.94
N PHE A 280 -8.10 -14.66 17.91
CA PHE A 280 -7.89 -13.23 17.82
C PHE A 280 -6.46 -12.87 18.24
N PHE A 281 -5.94 -11.81 17.64
CA PHE A 281 -4.68 -11.17 18.02
C PHE A 281 -5.00 -9.84 18.69
N ILE A 282 -4.56 -9.68 19.94
CA ILE A 282 -4.63 -8.44 20.70
C ILE A 282 -3.28 -7.75 20.53
N ILE A 283 -3.28 -6.56 19.94
CA ILE A 283 -2.07 -5.76 19.73
C ILE A 283 -1.88 -4.88 20.95
N HIS A 284 -0.74 -5.04 21.65
CA HIS A 284 -0.46 -4.30 22.88
C HIS A 284 0.30 -3.01 22.59
N ASP A 285 1.29 -3.08 21.70
CA ASP A 285 2.09 -1.92 21.29
C ASP A 285 2.55 -2.07 19.84
N ARG A 286 2.81 -0.93 19.19
CA ARG A 286 3.42 -0.82 17.86
C ARG A 286 4.50 0.25 17.86
N ILE A 287 5.67 -0.10 17.34
CA ILE A 287 6.86 0.75 17.24
C ILE A 287 7.28 0.86 15.77
N PRO A 288 6.58 1.66 14.93
CA PRO A 288 6.84 1.73 13.49
C PRO A 288 8.28 2.14 13.12
N LYS A 289 8.92 2.96 13.96
CA LYS A 289 10.29 3.46 13.74
C LYS A 289 11.40 2.46 14.11
N LEU A 290 11.06 1.34 14.74
CA LEU A 290 12.01 0.33 15.24
C LEU A 290 13.14 0.91 16.12
N LYS A 291 12.83 1.94 16.93
CA LYS A 291 13.83 2.68 17.74
C LYS A 291 14.47 1.86 18.86
N LYS A 292 13.97 0.67 19.19
CA LYS A 292 14.34 -0.11 20.38
C LYS A 292 15.32 -1.27 20.14
N ILE A 293 16.01 -1.36 19.01
CA ILE A 293 17.10 -2.36 18.84
C ILE A 293 18.44 -1.64 18.93
N ASN A 294 18.79 -1.21 20.15
CA ASN A 294 20.16 -1.10 20.61
C ASN A 294 20.27 -2.03 21.83
N HIS A 295 21.24 -2.94 21.79
CA HIS A 295 21.60 -3.97 22.78
C HIS A 295 20.61 -5.13 22.96
N TYR A 296 20.91 -6.25 22.28
CA TYR A 296 21.22 -7.59 22.84
C TYR A 296 21.69 -8.46 21.67
N GLU A 297 22.85 -8.09 21.11
CA GLU A 297 23.79 -9.09 20.57
C GLU A 297 24.89 -9.15 21.63
N ASN A 298 25.32 -10.37 21.96
CA ASN A 298 26.01 -10.81 23.18
C ASN A 298 25.04 -11.08 24.34
N ASP A 299 24.52 -12.30 24.38
CA ASP A 299 24.86 -13.22 25.47
C ASP A 299 24.55 -14.68 25.02
N ASP A 300 25.57 -15.52 25.23
CA ASP A 300 25.58 -16.97 25.47
C ASP A 300 25.50 -18.00 24.32
N PHE A 301 26.71 -18.52 24.04
CA PHE A 301 27.17 -19.82 23.51
C PHE A 301 26.63 -20.36 22.17
#